data_AF-X1RV95-F1
#
_entry.id   AF-X1RV95-F1
#
_cell.length_a   1.000
_cell.length_b   1.000
_cell.length_c   1.000
_cell.angle_alpha   90.00
_cell.angle_beta   90.00
_cell.angle_gamma   90.00
#
_symmetry.space_group_name_H-M   'P 1'
#
loop_
_entity.id
_entity.type
_entity.pdbx_description
1 polymer ?
#
loop_
_entity_poly.entity_id
_entity_poly.type
_entity_poly.pdbx_seq_one_letter_code
_entity_poly.pdbx_strand_id
1 'polypeptide(L)'
;MAVESPTTYGDYFWAKQVEAQTLAAKDMESEMSAMASHLMDSLEIREVIPPEIAALFQEIEKPTGAFLGEVGGRFVSEVADGAVSKTVSPLFESIGYLSYMKWPTKKLTPEATATLYQRKRIDRPFFLERLRMGGFEPIEAQFQYDAIRPYPSIPDLVTYARYHGDPNNPWSEVSKRFDVDPIDWPVWDWLSLQRLNTLQIQTLYKRGVIDETTAALKLAEAGWRGNDVNYVKQMSWVVPNAMLLVQGDLHQKVGVSQILKDIAIADINP
;
A
#
# COMPACT_ATOMS: atom_id res chain seq x y z
N MET A 1 48.82 -27.61 36.57
CA MET A 1 49.57 -28.37 37.61
C MET A 1 48.73 -29.35 38.43
N ALA A 2 47.45 -29.10 38.77
CA ALA A 2 46.63 -30.11 39.47
C ALA A 2 45.93 -31.15 38.54
N VAL A 3 45.71 -30.81 37.27
CA VAL A 3 45.04 -31.68 36.28
C VAL A 3 46.00 -32.69 35.63
N GLU A 4 47.26 -32.28 35.40
CA GLU A 4 48.29 -33.10 34.72
C GLU A 4 49.03 -34.07 35.66
N SER A 5 48.95 -33.85 36.98
CA SER A 5 49.58 -34.70 38.00
C SER A 5 48.79 -34.59 39.32
N PRO A 6 47.64 -35.28 39.44
CA PRO A 6 46.77 -35.18 40.59
C PRO A 6 47.41 -35.84 41.83
N THR A 7 47.60 -35.05 42.89
CA THR A 7 48.18 -35.51 44.17
C THR A 7 47.14 -35.82 45.24
N THR A 8 45.93 -35.28 45.12
CA THR A 8 44.82 -35.53 46.06
C THR A 8 43.61 -36.13 45.34
N TYR A 9 42.71 -36.78 46.10
CA TYR A 9 41.48 -37.33 45.54
C TYR A 9 40.58 -36.26 44.90
N GLY A 10 40.58 -35.04 45.45
CA GLY A 10 39.87 -33.89 44.87
C GLY A 10 40.45 -33.45 43.53
N ASP A 11 41.78 -33.44 43.40
CA ASP A 11 42.47 -33.11 42.14
C ASP A 11 42.21 -34.19 41.07
N TYR A 12 42.17 -35.46 41.46
CA TYR A 12 41.85 -36.57 40.56
C TYR A 12 40.40 -36.49 40.05
N PHE A 13 39.44 -36.19 40.94
CA PHE A 13 38.05 -36.03 40.57
C PHE A 13 37.87 -34.84 39.62
N TRP A 14 38.52 -33.70 39.91
CA TRP A 14 38.51 -32.54 39.03
C TRP A 14 39.18 -32.82 37.67
N ALA A 15 40.32 -33.51 37.65
CA ALA A 15 40.99 -33.90 36.42
C ALA A 15 40.10 -34.81 35.56
N LYS A 16 39.41 -35.79 36.18
CA LYS A 16 38.46 -36.68 35.49
C LYS A 16 37.21 -35.95 35.00
N GLN A 17 36.74 -34.93 35.72
CA GLN A 17 35.63 -34.09 35.29
C GLN A 17 36.01 -33.22 34.08
N VAL A 18 37.21 -32.62 34.08
CA VAL A 18 37.74 -31.87 32.94
C VAL A 18 37.97 -32.81 31.74
N GLU A 19 38.51 -34.00 31.97
CA GLU A 19 38.70 -35.02 30.93
C GLU A 19 37.36 -35.46 30.32
N ALA A 20 36.33 -35.68 31.15
CA ALA A 20 34.98 -36.00 30.69
C ALA A 20 34.33 -34.86 29.88
N GLN A 21 34.53 -33.60 30.29
CA GLN A 21 34.08 -32.44 29.51
C GLN A 21 34.82 -32.31 28.18
N THR A 22 36.13 -32.61 28.17
CA THR A 22 36.94 -32.59 26.95
C THR A 22 36.51 -33.71 25.98
N LEU A 23 36.13 -34.86 26.53
CA LEU A 23 35.63 -36.01 25.75
C LEU A 23 34.24 -35.73 25.18
N ALA A 24 33.33 -35.16 25.97
CA ALA A 24 32.02 -34.72 25.51
C ALA A 24 32.10 -33.61 24.44
N ALA A 25 33.04 -32.67 24.58
CA ALA A 25 33.28 -31.64 23.57
C ALA A 25 33.81 -32.23 22.25
N LYS A 26 34.70 -33.23 22.32
CA LYS A 26 35.19 -33.96 21.15
C LYS A 26 34.11 -34.78 20.46
N ASP A 27 33.22 -35.40 21.22
CA ASP A 27 32.08 -36.15 20.66
C ASP A 27 31.10 -35.19 19.96
N MET A 28 30.77 -34.05 20.57
CA MET A 28 29.99 -32.99 19.91
C MET A 28 30.68 -32.42 18.67
N GLU A 29 31.99 -32.20 18.70
CA GLU A 29 32.80 -31.76 17.56
C GLU A 29 32.71 -32.75 16.39
N SER A 30 32.80 -34.05 16.70
CA SER A 30 32.69 -35.12 15.70
C SER A 30 31.28 -35.18 15.10
N GLU A 31 30.24 -35.05 15.91
CA GLU A 31 28.85 -35.05 15.44
C GLU A 31 28.53 -33.82 14.58
N MET A 32 28.97 -32.62 15.00
CA MET A 32 28.79 -31.39 14.24
C MET A 32 29.58 -31.40 12.93
N SER A 33 30.83 -31.88 12.94
CA SER A 33 31.65 -32.05 11.74
C SER A 33 31.02 -33.02 10.75
N ALA A 34 30.48 -34.16 11.22
CA ALA A 34 29.78 -35.12 10.38
C ALA A 34 28.49 -34.52 9.78
N MET A 35 27.71 -33.79 10.58
CA MET A 35 26.47 -33.15 10.11
C MET A 35 26.76 -32.02 9.12
N ALA A 36 27.77 -31.18 9.37
CA ALA A 36 28.19 -30.11 8.47
C ALA A 36 28.73 -30.65 7.15
N SER A 37 29.56 -31.70 7.20
CA SER A 37 30.07 -32.40 6.01
C SER A 37 28.91 -32.95 5.16
N HIS A 38 27.95 -33.63 5.81
CA HIS A 38 26.79 -34.18 5.13
C HIS A 38 25.90 -33.09 4.52
N LEU A 39 25.66 -31.98 5.21
CA LEU A 39 24.90 -30.84 4.67
C LEU A 39 25.61 -30.20 3.47
N MET A 40 26.94 -30.05 3.54
CA MET A 40 27.74 -29.46 2.46
C MET A 40 27.83 -30.37 1.23
N ASP A 41 27.91 -31.68 1.44
CA ASP A 41 27.92 -32.67 0.36
C ASP A 41 26.53 -32.87 -0.27
N SER A 42 25.46 -32.89 0.54
CA SER A 42 24.09 -33.15 0.06
C SER A 42 23.43 -31.99 -0.69
N LEU A 43 23.83 -30.75 -0.38
CA LEU A 43 23.26 -29.55 -1.00
C LEU A 43 24.11 -29.00 -2.16
N GLU A 44 25.23 -29.66 -2.51
CA GLU A 44 26.19 -29.26 -3.56
C GLU A 44 26.63 -27.78 -3.46
N ILE A 45 26.57 -27.17 -2.26
CA ILE A 45 26.70 -25.72 -2.08
C ILE A 45 28.16 -25.25 -2.09
N ARG A 46 29.13 -26.16 -2.09
CA ARG A 46 30.57 -25.85 -2.03
C ARG A 46 31.02 -24.91 -3.16
N GLU A 47 30.40 -24.99 -4.33
CA GLU A 47 30.71 -24.12 -5.48
C GLU A 47 29.92 -22.79 -5.45
N VAL A 48 28.88 -22.73 -4.63
CA VAL A 48 27.87 -21.67 -4.64
C VAL A 48 28.14 -20.63 -3.56
N ILE A 49 28.75 -21.04 -2.44
CA ILE A 49 28.98 -20.19 -1.26
C ILE A 49 30.17 -19.23 -1.48
N PRO A 50 30.08 -17.96 -1.02
CA PRO A 50 31.22 -17.03 -1.01
C PRO A 50 32.43 -17.57 -0.21
N PRO A 51 33.68 -17.25 -0.59
CA PRO A 51 34.89 -17.76 0.06
C PRO A 51 34.92 -17.56 1.58
N GLU A 52 34.34 -16.47 2.07
CA GLU A 52 34.30 -16.09 3.48
C GLU A 52 33.38 -17.00 4.31
N ILE A 53 32.25 -17.42 3.73
CA ILE A 53 31.33 -18.36 4.37
C ILE A 53 31.85 -19.80 4.19
N ALA A 54 32.52 -20.09 3.08
CA ALA A 54 33.18 -21.37 2.85
C ALA A 54 34.30 -21.63 3.87
N ALA A 55 35.06 -20.60 4.26
CA ALA A 55 36.09 -20.70 5.30
C ALA A 55 35.49 -21.07 6.67
N LEU A 56 34.34 -20.47 7.02
CA LEU A 56 33.61 -20.81 8.24
C LEU A 56 33.11 -22.27 8.24
N PHE A 57 32.55 -22.73 7.11
CA PHE A 57 32.13 -24.14 6.98
C PHE A 57 33.32 -25.11 7.00
N GLN A 58 34.47 -24.73 6.45
CA GLN A 58 35.69 -25.54 6.52
C GLN A 58 36.24 -25.64 7.95
N GLU A 59 36.09 -24.58 8.75
CA GLU A 59 36.48 -24.56 10.16
C GLU A 59 35.53 -25.41 11.03
N ILE A 60 34.24 -25.48 10.67
CA ILE A 60 33.26 -26.38 11.29
C ILE A 60 33.43 -27.84 10.82
N GLU A 61 33.81 -28.06 9.56
CA GLU A 61 34.10 -29.38 8.99
C GLU A 61 35.38 -29.99 9.59
N LYS A 62 36.36 -29.15 9.92
CA LYS A 62 37.58 -29.54 10.64
C LYS A 62 37.77 -28.69 11.89
N PRO A 63 37.02 -28.94 12.97
CA PRO A 63 37.18 -28.19 14.19
C PRO A 63 38.56 -28.49 14.77
N THR A 64 39.45 -27.49 14.75
CA THR A 64 40.62 -27.52 15.64
C THR A 64 40.08 -27.32 17.05
N GLY A 65 40.38 -28.20 18.01
CA GLY A 65 39.76 -28.25 19.35
C GLY A 65 39.83 -26.98 20.23
N ALA A 66 40.28 -25.84 19.69
CA ALA A 66 40.16 -24.51 20.27
C ALA A 66 38.96 -23.70 19.72
N PHE A 67 38.34 -24.13 18.61
CA PHE A 67 37.24 -23.42 17.96
C PHE A 67 36.00 -23.42 18.85
N LEU A 68 35.52 -24.57 19.33
CA LEU A 68 34.30 -24.64 20.16
C LEU A 68 34.47 -24.17 21.61
N GLY A 69 35.71 -24.06 22.10
CA GLY A 69 35.98 -23.70 23.49
C GLY A 69 35.75 -22.23 23.86
N GLU A 70 36.06 -21.28 22.96
CA GLU A 70 36.02 -19.85 23.31
C GLU A 70 35.43 -18.94 22.21
N VAL A 71 35.72 -19.20 20.94
CA VAL A 71 35.32 -18.35 19.80
C VAL A 71 34.06 -18.87 19.11
N GLY A 72 34.03 -20.16 18.79
CA GLY A 72 32.89 -20.87 18.19
C GLY A 72 31.69 -20.94 19.11
N GLY A 73 31.88 -21.12 20.42
CA GLY A 73 30.78 -21.05 21.39
C GLY A 73 30.10 -19.68 21.43
N ARG A 74 30.86 -18.58 21.32
CA ARG A 74 30.30 -17.22 21.25
C ARG A 74 29.65 -16.92 19.90
N PHE A 75 30.25 -17.35 18.81
CA PHE A 75 29.69 -17.18 17.47
C PHE A 75 28.38 -17.97 17.30
N VAL A 76 28.35 -19.24 17.73
CA VAL A 76 27.14 -20.06 17.73
C VAL A 76 26.08 -19.46 18.66
N SER A 77 26.45 -18.97 19.84
CA SER A 77 25.51 -18.31 20.76
C SER A 77 24.94 -17.01 20.17
N GLU A 78 25.75 -16.12 19.58
CA GLU A 78 25.26 -14.85 19.02
C GLU A 78 24.41 -15.05 17.75
N VAL A 79 24.74 -16.07 16.94
CA VAL A 79 23.94 -16.45 15.77
C VAL A 79 22.64 -17.14 16.21
N ALA A 80 22.68 -18.00 17.23
CA ALA A 80 21.51 -18.71 17.76
C ALA A 80 20.55 -17.78 18.52
N ASP A 81 21.07 -16.80 19.27
CA ASP A 81 20.26 -15.83 20.03
C ASP A 81 19.68 -14.71 19.13
N GLY A 82 20.02 -14.69 17.83
CA GLY A 82 19.53 -13.68 16.88
C GLY A 82 20.00 -12.25 17.16
N ALA A 83 20.85 -12.06 18.17
CA ALA A 83 21.38 -10.78 18.60
C ALA A 83 22.69 -10.47 17.87
N VAL A 84 22.62 -10.26 16.56
CA VAL A 84 23.75 -9.70 15.81
C VAL A 84 23.99 -8.28 16.33
N SER A 85 25.09 -8.07 17.06
CA SER A 85 25.52 -6.77 17.56
C SER A 85 25.46 -5.67 16.47
N LYS A 86 25.10 -4.43 16.86
CA LYS A 86 25.09 -3.24 15.99
C LYS A 86 26.42 -2.98 15.27
N THR A 87 27.53 -3.54 15.77
CA THR A 87 28.87 -3.39 15.16
C THR A 87 29.14 -4.39 14.03
N VAL A 88 28.46 -5.54 14.02
CA VAL A 88 28.68 -6.62 13.03
C VAL A 88 27.56 -6.67 11.99
N SER A 89 26.40 -6.07 12.29
CA SER A 89 25.26 -5.97 11.37
C SER A 89 25.63 -5.42 9.98
N PRO A 90 26.42 -4.33 9.84
CA PRO A 90 26.78 -3.81 8.51
C PRO A 90 27.66 -4.76 7.69
N LEU A 91 28.49 -5.58 8.35
CA LEU A 91 29.32 -6.58 7.68
C LEU A 91 28.45 -7.68 7.10
N PHE A 92 27.51 -8.23 7.89
CA PHE A 92 26.56 -9.23 7.40
C PHE A 92 25.63 -8.68 6.31
N GLU A 93 25.22 -7.42 6.41
CA GLU A 93 24.48 -6.75 5.33
C GLU A 93 25.32 -6.67 4.05
N SER A 94 26.61 -6.30 4.13
CA SER A 94 27.52 -6.24 2.97
C SER A 94 27.74 -7.62 2.32
N ILE A 95 27.91 -8.67 3.12
CA ILE A 95 27.99 -10.05 2.66
C ILE A 95 26.66 -10.46 2.01
N GLY A 96 25.53 -10.06 2.59
CA GLY A 96 24.20 -10.27 2.03
C GLY A 96 24.05 -9.61 0.65
N TYR A 97 24.46 -8.35 0.49
CA TYR A 97 24.41 -7.63 -0.78
C TYR A 97 25.30 -8.27 -1.85
N LEU A 98 26.55 -8.63 -1.53
CA LEU A 98 27.45 -9.32 -2.45
C LEU A 98 26.90 -10.70 -2.85
N SER A 99 26.28 -11.40 -1.89
CA SER A 99 25.59 -12.66 -2.16
C SER A 99 24.42 -12.48 -3.11
N TYR A 100 23.59 -11.43 -2.93
CA TYR A 100 22.51 -11.11 -3.87
C TYR A 100 22.98 -10.68 -5.25
N MET A 101 24.16 -10.04 -5.36
CA MET A 101 24.77 -9.69 -6.64
C MET A 101 25.24 -10.93 -7.40
N LYS A 102 25.85 -11.89 -6.72
CA LYS A 102 26.31 -13.15 -7.31
C LYS A 102 25.14 -14.10 -7.59
N TRP A 103 24.17 -14.15 -6.68
CA TRP A 103 23.00 -15.01 -6.72
C TRP A 103 21.73 -14.15 -6.63
N PRO A 104 21.20 -13.68 -7.78
CA PRO A 104 19.98 -12.87 -7.80
C PRO A 104 18.75 -13.71 -7.45
N THR A 105 18.53 -13.87 -6.15
CA THR A 105 17.41 -14.62 -5.56
C THR A 105 16.14 -13.78 -5.51
N LYS A 106 16.25 -12.45 -5.40
CA LYS A 106 15.10 -11.55 -5.48
C LYS A 106 14.49 -11.60 -6.88
N LYS A 107 13.26 -12.09 -6.97
CA LYS A 107 12.46 -12.09 -8.21
C LYS A 107 11.40 -11.00 -8.14
N LEU A 108 10.83 -10.67 -9.29
CA LEU A 108 9.71 -9.73 -9.37
C LEU A 108 8.54 -10.25 -8.53
N THR A 109 7.86 -9.36 -7.81
CA THR A 109 6.64 -9.71 -7.07
C THR A 109 5.51 -10.05 -8.04
N PRO A 110 4.47 -10.79 -7.61
CA PRO A 110 3.28 -11.04 -8.41
C PRO A 110 2.65 -9.76 -8.96
N GLU A 111 2.61 -8.67 -8.18
CA GLU A 111 2.03 -7.38 -8.56
C GLU A 111 2.84 -6.67 -9.64
N ALA A 112 4.17 -6.62 -9.48
CA ALA A 112 5.06 -6.04 -10.48
C ALA A 112 5.01 -6.85 -11.79
N THR A 113 4.97 -8.19 -11.68
CA THR A 113 4.88 -9.09 -12.83
C THR A 113 3.55 -8.92 -13.56
N ALA A 114 2.42 -8.91 -12.84
CA ALA A 114 1.10 -8.64 -13.40
C ALA A 114 1.05 -7.30 -14.14
N THR A 115 1.63 -6.25 -13.55
CA THR A 115 1.69 -4.91 -14.18
C THR A 115 2.50 -4.91 -15.47
N LEU A 116 3.66 -5.57 -15.49
CA LEU A 116 4.49 -5.67 -16.69
C LEU A 116 3.80 -6.49 -17.80
N TYR A 117 3.07 -7.54 -17.40
CA TYR A 117 2.30 -8.35 -18.33
C TYR A 117 1.13 -7.55 -18.95
N GLN A 118 0.37 -6.79 -18.14
CA GLN A 118 -0.68 -5.88 -18.65
C GLN A 118 -0.14 -4.89 -19.68
N ARG A 119 1.07 -4.38 -19.46
CA ARG A 119 1.75 -3.43 -20.34
C ARG A 119 2.41 -4.08 -21.56
N LYS A 120 2.22 -5.40 -21.77
CA LYS A 120 2.83 -6.19 -22.85
C LYS A 120 4.36 -6.08 -22.89
N ARG A 121 5.00 -5.93 -21.72
CA ARG A 121 6.48 -5.83 -21.59
C ARG A 121 7.14 -7.18 -21.37
N ILE A 122 6.37 -8.17 -20.93
CA ILE A 122 6.80 -9.55 -20.74
C ILE A 122 5.78 -10.48 -21.41
N ASP A 123 6.20 -11.69 -21.71
CA ASP A 123 5.35 -12.72 -22.30
C ASP A 123 4.62 -13.55 -21.23
N ARG A 124 3.63 -14.33 -21.66
CA ARG A 124 2.83 -15.18 -20.78
C ARG A 124 3.67 -16.28 -20.10
N PRO A 125 4.62 -16.96 -20.78
CA PRO A 125 5.51 -17.92 -20.13
C PRO A 125 6.29 -17.30 -18.96
N PHE A 126 6.91 -16.13 -19.14
CA PHE A 126 7.64 -15.45 -18.07
C PHE A 126 6.71 -15.02 -16.92
N PHE A 127 5.51 -14.53 -17.23
CA PHE A 127 4.49 -14.22 -16.22
C PHE A 127 4.16 -15.45 -15.35
N LEU A 128 3.84 -16.59 -15.97
CA LEU A 128 3.49 -17.81 -15.25
C LEU A 128 4.67 -18.37 -14.45
N GLU A 129 5.89 -18.28 -14.99
CA GLU A 129 7.10 -18.71 -14.30
C GLU A 129 7.29 -17.95 -12.97
N ARG A 130 7.10 -16.63 -12.98
CA ARG A 130 7.23 -15.78 -11.78
C ARG A 130 6.18 -16.08 -10.73
N LEU A 131 4.93 -16.29 -11.13
CA LEU A 131 3.87 -16.64 -10.17
C LEU A 131 4.05 -18.06 -9.63
N ARG A 132 4.55 -19.01 -10.44
CA ARG A 132 4.91 -20.35 -9.95
C ARG A 132 6.07 -20.32 -8.96
N MET A 133 7.07 -19.47 -9.17
CA MET A 133 8.14 -19.24 -8.18
C MET A 133 7.59 -18.70 -6.85
N GLY A 134 6.46 -17.98 -6.88
CA GLY A 134 5.74 -17.52 -5.69
C GLY A 134 4.85 -18.59 -5.04
N GLY A 135 4.76 -19.80 -5.61
CA GLY A 135 3.95 -20.90 -5.10
C GLY A 135 2.53 -20.98 -5.65
N PHE A 136 2.14 -20.11 -6.60
CA PHE A 136 0.80 -20.11 -7.17
C PHE A 136 0.60 -21.22 -8.21
N GLU A 137 -0.55 -21.88 -8.17
CA GLU A 137 -1.01 -22.73 -9.27
C GLU A 137 -1.31 -21.87 -10.51
N PRO A 138 -1.15 -22.38 -11.76
CA PRO A 138 -1.46 -21.60 -12.96
C PRO A 138 -2.87 -21.00 -13.02
N ILE A 139 -3.87 -21.63 -12.38
CA ILE A 139 -5.23 -21.09 -12.33
C ILE A 139 -5.35 -19.93 -11.34
N GLU A 140 -4.74 -20.05 -10.16
CA GLU A 140 -4.67 -18.98 -9.16
C GLU A 140 -3.83 -17.80 -9.67
N ALA A 141 -2.79 -18.07 -10.46
CA ALA A 141 -2.01 -17.04 -11.12
C ALA A 141 -2.88 -16.15 -12.03
N GLN A 142 -3.86 -16.73 -12.70
CA GLN A 142 -4.83 -15.98 -13.52
C GLN A 142 -5.78 -15.15 -12.65
N PHE A 143 -6.30 -15.73 -11.56
CA PHE A 143 -7.17 -14.98 -10.64
C PHE A 143 -6.44 -13.85 -9.93
N GLN A 144 -5.19 -14.06 -9.51
CA GLN A 144 -4.35 -13.02 -8.93
C GLN A 144 -4.15 -11.87 -9.93
N TYR A 145 -3.90 -12.21 -11.20
CA TYR A 145 -3.77 -11.22 -12.26
C TYR A 145 -5.06 -10.42 -12.49
N ASP A 146 -6.20 -11.09 -12.50
CA ASP A 146 -7.50 -10.44 -12.69
C ASP A 146 -7.90 -9.60 -11.46
N ALA A 147 -7.49 -9.98 -10.25
CA ALA A 147 -7.67 -9.19 -9.02
C ALA A 147 -6.81 -7.91 -8.99
N ILE A 148 -5.60 -7.95 -9.56
CA ILE A 148 -4.70 -6.79 -9.65
C ILE A 148 -5.13 -5.84 -10.78
N ARG A 149 -5.86 -6.35 -11.79
CA ARG A 149 -6.30 -5.53 -12.91
C ARG A 149 -7.22 -4.40 -12.40
N PRO A 150 -6.97 -3.14 -12.80
CA PRO A 150 -7.89 -2.06 -12.49
C PRO A 150 -9.30 -2.41 -13.00
N TYR A 151 -10.25 -2.46 -12.08
CA TYR A 151 -11.66 -2.62 -12.40
C TYR A 151 -12.36 -1.26 -12.28
N PRO A 152 -13.34 -0.94 -13.15
CA PRO A 152 -14.09 0.32 -13.04
C PRO A 152 -14.75 0.47 -11.67
N SER A 153 -14.87 1.71 -11.21
CA SER A 153 -15.59 2.00 -9.97
C SER A 153 -17.10 1.77 -10.15
N ILE A 154 -17.84 1.54 -9.05
CA ILE A 154 -19.29 1.33 -9.12
C ILE A 154 -20.01 2.50 -9.82
N PRO A 155 -19.71 3.78 -9.54
CA PRO A 155 -20.32 4.90 -10.27
C PRO A 155 -20.05 4.88 -11.79
N ASP A 156 -18.88 4.43 -12.22
CA ASP A 156 -18.55 4.29 -13.65
C ASP A 156 -19.35 3.16 -14.29
N LEU A 157 -19.54 2.05 -13.57
CA LEU A 157 -20.39 0.94 -14.01
C LEU A 157 -21.86 1.37 -14.12
N VAL A 158 -22.36 2.15 -13.16
CA VAL A 158 -23.71 2.70 -13.21
C VAL A 158 -23.87 3.65 -14.40
N THR A 159 -22.88 4.51 -14.64
CA THR A 159 -22.87 5.40 -15.82
C THR A 159 -22.87 4.59 -17.12
N TYR A 160 -21.99 3.60 -17.23
CA TYR A 160 -21.96 2.68 -18.36
C TYR A 160 -23.32 1.99 -18.57
N ALA A 161 -23.94 1.52 -17.49
CA ALA A 161 -25.25 0.87 -17.51
C ALA A 161 -26.36 1.81 -18.00
N ARG A 162 -26.35 3.09 -17.63
CA ARG A 162 -27.32 4.07 -18.16
C ARG A 162 -27.18 4.28 -19.68
N TYR A 163 -25.97 4.16 -20.23
CA TYR A 163 -25.76 4.29 -21.68
C TYR A 163 -26.08 3.03 -22.48
N HIS A 164 -25.99 1.85 -21.86
CA HIS A 164 -26.13 0.56 -22.55
C HIS A 164 -27.40 -0.23 -22.18
N GLY A 165 -28.16 0.25 -21.18
CA GLY A 165 -29.41 -0.34 -20.71
C GLY A 165 -30.52 0.71 -20.55
N ASP A 166 -31.34 0.57 -19.51
CA ASP A 166 -32.34 1.57 -19.16
C ASP A 166 -31.69 2.71 -18.34
N PRO A 167 -31.69 3.97 -18.85
CA PRO A 167 -31.13 5.11 -18.15
C PRO A 167 -31.79 5.39 -16.78
N ASN A 168 -33.05 5.01 -16.59
CA ASN A 168 -33.78 5.26 -15.35
C ASN A 168 -33.69 4.09 -14.36
N ASN A 169 -33.29 2.91 -14.82
CA ASN A 169 -33.13 1.72 -13.99
C ASN A 169 -31.87 0.92 -14.38
N PRO A 170 -30.67 1.40 -13.99
CA PRO A 170 -29.41 0.79 -14.41
C PRO A 170 -29.10 -0.56 -13.73
N TRP A 171 -29.89 -0.98 -12.73
CA TRP A 171 -29.64 -2.18 -11.91
C TRP A 171 -29.42 -3.44 -12.75
N SER A 172 -30.25 -3.65 -13.76
CA SER A 172 -30.22 -4.85 -14.61
C SER A 172 -28.92 -5.01 -15.40
N GLU A 173 -28.22 -3.92 -15.73
CA GLU A 173 -26.94 -3.97 -16.43
C GLU A 173 -25.74 -3.99 -15.50
N VAL A 174 -25.85 -3.36 -14.32
CA VAL A 174 -24.79 -3.38 -13.29
C VAL A 174 -24.66 -4.77 -12.67
N SER A 175 -25.78 -5.39 -12.28
CA SER A 175 -25.82 -6.73 -11.66
C SER A 175 -25.21 -7.85 -12.52
N LYS A 176 -25.13 -7.66 -13.84
CA LYS A 176 -24.46 -8.60 -14.77
C LYS A 176 -22.93 -8.56 -14.68
N ARG A 177 -22.36 -7.47 -14.15
CA ARG A 177 -20.93 -7.17 -14.19
C ARG A 177 -20.31 -7.05 -12.81
N PHE A 178 -21.10 -6.69 -11.81
CA PHE A 178 -20.62 -6.51 -10.45
C PHE A 178 -21.69 -6.95 -9.46
N ASP A 179 -21.25 -7.64 -8.41
CA ASP A 179 -22.09 -8.07 -7.32
C ASP A 179 -22.29 -6.90 -6.35
N VAL A 180 -23.35 -6.10 -6.57
CA VAL A 180 -23.74 -5.01 -5.68
C VAL A 180 -24.81 -5.54 -4.73
N ASP A 181 -24.66 -5.27 -3.43
CA ASP A 181 -25.71 -5.57 -2.46
C ASP A 181 -26.99 -4.78 -2.80
N PRO A 182 -28.16 -5.44 -2.96
CA PRO A 182 -29.43 -4.77 -3.20
C PRO A 182 -29.80 -3.72 -2.13
N ILE A 183 -29.30 -3.87 -0.89
CA ILE A 183 -29.52 -2.93 0.21
C ILE A 183 -28.76 -1.62 -0.02
N ASP A 184 -27.52 -1.71 -0.51
CA ASP A 184 -26.65 -0.55 -0.76
C ASP A 184 -26.91 0.10 -2.13
N TRP A 185 -27.55 -0.62 -3.05
CA TRP A 185 -27.84 -0.15 -4.40
C TRP A 185 -28.47 1.26 -4.46
N PRO A 186 -29.50 1.61 -3.65
CA PRO A 186 -30.11 2.93 -3.71
C PRO A 186 -29.11 4.07 -3.46
N VAL A 187 -28.08 3.84 -2.64
CA VAL A 187 -27.04 4.83 -2.36
C VAL A 187 -26.14 5.01 -3.58
N TRP A 188 -25.71 3.90 -4.20
CA TRP A 188 -24.88 3.94 -5.40
C TRP A 188 -25.58 4.56 -6.60
N ASP A 189 -26.85 4.20 -6.82
CA ASP A 189 -27.67 4.77 -7.87
C ASP A 189 -27.80 6.29 -7.68
N TRP A 190 -28.13 6.75 -6.47
CA TRP A 190 -28.23 8.18 -6.17
C TRP A 190 -26.91 8.93 -6.35
N LEU A 191 -25.78 8.38 -5.89
CA LEU A 191 -24.47 9.02 -6.00
C LEU A 191 -24.00 9.16 -7.45
N SER A 192 -24.44 8.26 -8.33
CA SER A 192 -24.12 8.31 -9.77
C SER A 192 -24.86 9.42 -10.52
N LEU A 193 -25.94 9.97 -9.95
CA LEU A 193 -26.76 10.98 -10.62
C LEU A 193 -26.05 12.34 -10.66
N GLN A 194 -26.22 13.03 -11.78
CA GLN A 194 -25.94 14.46 -11.84
C GLN A 194 -27.04 15.21 -11.09
N ARG A 195 -26.65 16.19 -10.28
CA ARG A 195 -27.57 17.05 -9.53
C ARG A 195 -27.50 18.46 -10.10
N LEU A 196 -28.60 19.20 -9.97
CA LEU A 196 -28.60 20.61 -10.34
C LEU A 196 -27.56 21.35 -9.51
N ASN A 197 -26.65 22.06 -10.18
CA ASN A 197 -25.70 22.92 -9.51
C ASN A 197 -26.36 24.25 -9.11
N THR A 198 -25.68 25.02 -8.25
CA THR A 198 -26.20 26.30 -7.73
C THR A 198 -26.64 27.26 -8.83
N LEU A 199 -25.87 27.39 -9.92
CA LEU A 199 -26.18 28.29 -11.03
C LEU A 199 -27.42 27.86 -11.81
N GLN A 200 -27.58 26.55 -12.02
CA GLN A 200 -28.76 25.99 -12.67
C GLN A 200 -30.01 26.23 -11.83
N ILE A 201 -29.94 26.03 -10.51
CA ILE A 201 -31.04 26.29 -9.58
C ILE A 201 -31.42 27.77 -9.59
N GLN A 202 -30.44 28.68 -9.47
CA GLN A 202 -30.65 30.12 -9.57
C GLN A 202 -31.29 30.53 -10.91
N THR A 203 -30.87 29.92 -12.02
CA THR A 203 -31.40 30.23 -13.34
C THR A 203 -32.86 29.78 -13.48
N LEU A 204 -33.19 28.57 -13.00
CA LEU A 204 -34.57 28.06 -12.99
C LEU A 204 -35.47 28.96 -12.14
N TYR A 205 -34.98 29.43 -10.99
CA TYR A 205 -35.70 30.33 -10.11
C TYR A 205 -35.95 31.70 -10.77
N LYS A 206 -34.91 32.32 -11.34
CA LYS A 206 -35.06 33.60 -12.07
C LYS A 206 -36.01 33.52 -13.26
N ARG A 207 -36.08 32.36 -13.91
CA ARG A 207 -37.01 32.11 -15.03
C ARG A 207 -38.44 31.83 -14.57
N GLY A 208 -38.69 31.74 -13.27
CA GLY A 208 -40.00 31.38 -12.72
C GLY A 208 -40.42 29.94 -12.98
N VAL A 209 -39.49 29.05 -13.33
CA VAL A 209 -39.77 27.62 -13.56
C VAL A 209 -39.96 26.89 -12.22
N ILE A 210 -39.25 27.34 -11.19
CA ILE A 210 -39.40 26.87 -9.81
C ILE A 210 -39.73 28.06 -8.91
N ASP A 211 -40.50 27.81 -7.85
CA ASP A 211 -40.86 28.84 -6.86
C ASP A 211 -39.75 29.02 -5.81
N GLU A 212 -39.92 30.02 -4.93
CA GLU A 212 -38.94 30.34 -3.90
C GLU A 212 -38.71 29.17 -2.93
N THR A 213 -39.77 28.47 -2.55
CA THR A 213 -39.72 27.32 -1.64
C THR A 213 -38.88 26.19 -2.26
N THR A 214 -39.15 25.85 -3.52
CA THR A 214 -38.40 24.81 -4.24
C THR A 214 -36.95 25.23 -4.47
N ALA A 215 -36.70 26.50 -4.82
CA ALA A 215 -35.35 27.01 -4.99
C ALA A 215 -34.54 26.92 -3.69
N ALA A 216 -35.12 27.29 -2.55
CA ALA A 216 -34.48 27.19 -1.25
C ALA A 216 -34.14 25.74 -0.88
N LEU A 217 -35.08 24.80 -1.12
CA LEU A 217 -34.86 23.38 -0.88
C LEU A 217 -33.74 22.81 -1.77
N LYS A 218 -33.75 23.10 -3.07
CA LYS A 218 -32.71 22.62 -4.00
C LYS A 218 -31.34 23.21 -3.69
N LEU A 219 -31.26 24.46 -3.28
CA LEU A 219 -30.01 25.05 -2.80
C LEU A 219 -29.50 24.37 -1.52
N ALA A 220 -30.41 23.98 -0.63
CA ALA A 220 -30.06 23.22 0.57
C ALA A 220 -29.56 21.80 0.25
N GLU A 221 -30.22 21.09 -0.67
CA GLU A 221 -29.76 19.79 -1.19
C GLU A 221 -28.37 19.90 -1.85
N ALA A 222 -28.08 21.02 -2.51
CA ALA A 222 -26.77 21.30 -3.12
C ALA A 222 -25.67 21.68 -2.10
N GLY A 223 -26.03 21.93 -0.84
CA GLY A 223 -25.08 22.15 0.27
C GLY A 223 -25.17 23.52 0.96
N TRP A 224 -26.00 24.46 0.49
CA TRP A 224 -26.17 25.77 1.13
C TRP A 224 -27.03 25.66 2.40
N ARG A 225 -26.81 26.52 3.41
CA ARG A 225 -27.57 26.44 4.67
C ARG A 225 -27.93 27.81 5.24
N GLY A 226 -29.04 27.86 5.99
CA GLY A 226 -29.46 29.04 6.73
C GLY A 226 -29.60 30.28 5.84
N ASN A 227 -29.00 31.39 6.28
CA ASN A 227 -29.05 32.68 5.58
C ASN A 227 -28.30 32.66 4.24
N ASP A 228 -27.34 31.76 4.05
CA ASP A 228 -26.56 31.67 2.80
C ASP A 228 -27.44 31.30 1.62
N VAL A 229 -28.52 30.55 1.84
CA VAL A 229 -29.52 30.26 0.81
C VAL A 229 -30.13 31.57 0.27
N ASN A 230 -30.43 32.52 1.15
CA ASN A 230 -30.98 33.82 0.75
C ASN A 230 -29.93 34.70 0.07
N TYR A 231 -28.69 34.72 0.56
CA TYR A 231 -27.60 35.47 -0.06
C TYR A 231 -27.29 34.94 -1.48
N VAL A 232 -27.22 33.63 -1.64
CA VAL A 232 -26.97 32.99 -2.93
C VAL A 232 -28.14 33.22 -3.88
N LYS A 233 -29.39 33.18 -3.42
CA LYS A 233 -30.52 33.63 -4.26
C LYS A 233 -30.31 35.05 -4.73
N GLN A 234 -30.00 35.99 -3.83
CA GLN A 234 -29.79 37.42 -4.16
C GLN A 234 -28.64 37.64 -5.15
N MET A 235 -27.55 36.88 -5.04
CA MET A 235 -26.45 36.91 -6.01
C MET A 235 -26.85 36.45 -7.42
N SER A 236 -28.01 35.82 -7.59
CA SER A 236 -28.45 35.38 -8.91
C SER A 236 -28.78 36.54 -9.85
N TRP A 237 -29.19 37.70 -9.32
CA TRP A 237 -29.54 38.86 -10.11
C TRP A 237 -28.31 39.71 -10.40
N VAL A 238 -28.19 40.15 -11.65
CA VAL A 238 -27.16 41.11 -12.04
C VAL A 238 -27.69 42.49 -11.71
N VAL A 239 -26.91 43.28 -10.98
CA VAL A 239 -27.20 44.70 -10.78
C VAL A 239 -27.01 45.40 -12.14
N PRO A 240 -28.03 46.09 -12.68
CA PRO A 240 -27.88 46.86 -13.92
C PRO A 240 -26.78 47.91 -13.75
N ASN A 241 -26.18 48.37 -14.85
CA ASN A 241 -25.22 49.46 -14.74
C ASN A 241 -25.90 50.71 -14.15
N ALA A 242 -25.12 51.54 -13.45
CA ALA A 242 -25.68 52.70 -12.75
C ALA A 242 -26.43 53.67 -13.69
N MET A 243 -26.01 53.79 -14.95
CA MET A 243 -26.70 54.64 -15.94
C MET A 243 -28.13 54.17 -16.22
N LEU A 244 -28.35 52.86 -16.38
CA LEU A 244 -29.68 52.29 -16.59
C LEU A 244 -30.54 52.42 -15.32
N LEU A 245 -29.95 52.28 -14.14
CA LEU A 245 -30.65 52.51 -12.87
C LEU A 245 -31.11 53.97 -12.76
N VAL A 246 -30.22 54.94 -12.95
CA VAL A 246 -30.58 56.38 -12.92
C VAL A 246 -31.68 56.72 -13.92
N GLN A 247 -31.58 56.21 -15.15
CA GLN A 247 -32.61 56.43 -16.16
C GLN A 247 -33.96 55.85 -15.72
N GLY A 248 -33.96 54.62 -15.19
CA GLY A 248 -35.16 53.97 -14.66
C GLY A 248 -35.79 54.76 -13.50
N ASP A 249 -34.98 55.20 -12.55
CA ASP A 249 -35.44 55.93 -11.36
C ASP A 249 -35.99 57.32 -11.71
N LEU A 250 -35.33 58.02 -12.65
CA LEU A 250 -35.83 59.29 -13.19
C LEU A 250 -37.18 59.12 -13.91
N HIS A 251 -37.33 58.05 -14.71
CA HIS A 251 -38.60 57.72 -15.37
C HIS A 251 -39.71 57.42 -14.36
N GLN A 252 -39.38 56.78 -13.24
CA GLN A 252 -40.31 56.49 -12.15
C GLN A 252 -40.53 57.68 -11.20
N LYS A 253 -39.85 58.81 -11.42
CA LYS A 253 -39.90 60.02 -10.57
C LYS A 253 -39.54 59.73 -9.10
N VAL A 254 -38.59 58.83 -8.90
CA VAL A 254 -38.06 58.47 -7.57
C VAL A 254 -37.28 59.66 -7.01
N GLY A 255 -37.30 59.84 -5.68
CA GLY A 255 -36.59 60.93 -5.01
C GLY A 255 -35.07 60.80 -5.09
N VAL A 256 -34.36 61.94 -5.10
CA VAL A 256 -32.89 62.02 -5.26
C VAL A 256 -32.13 61.15 -4.25
N SER A 257 -32.59 61.06 -3.00
CA SER A 257 -31.96 60.22 -1.98
C SER A 257 -31.97 58.74 -2.30
N GLN A 258 -33.03 58.25 -2.97
CA GLN A 258 -33.15 56.86 -3.37
C GLN A 258 -32.33 56.59 -4.64
N ILE A 259 -32.31 57.53 -5.60
CA ILE A 259 -31.42 57.48 -6.78
C ILE A 259 -29.96 57.33 -6.34
N LEU A 260 -29.50 58.15 -5.38
CA LEU A 260 -28.12 58.10 -4.85
C LEU A 260 -27.80 56.76 -4.18
N LYS A 261 -28.79 56.11 -3.56
CA LYS A 261 -28.64 54.79 -2.95
C LYS A 261 -28.53 53.69 -4.01
N ASP A 262 -29.34 53.77 -5.06
CA ASP A 262 -29.41 52.75 -6.10
C ASP A 262 -28.16 52.77 -7.01
N ILE A 263 -27.58 53.95 -7.29
CA ILE A 263 -26.29 54.04 -7.99
C ILE A 263 -25.11 53.52 -7.15
N ALA A 264 -25.18 53.67 -5.83
CA ALA A 264 -24.16 53.15 -4.92
C ALA A 264 -24.15 51.60 -4.87
N ILE A 265 -25.32 50.97 -5.05
CA ILE A 265 -25.45 49.51 -5.20
C ILE A 265 -24.82 49.02 -6.51
N ALA A 266 -24.78 49.86 -7.54
CA ALA A 266 -24.13 49.59 -8.83
C ALA A 266 -22.67 50.08 -8.89
N ASP A 267 -21.97 50.11 -7.75
CA ASP A 267 -20.56 50.46 -7.59
C ASP A 267 -20.16 51.90 -8.00
N ILE A 268 -21.11 52.84 -8.09
CA ILE A 268 -20.79 54.27 -8.17
C ILE A 268 -20.94 54.89 -6.79
N ASN A 269 -19.80 55.16 -6.14
CA ASN A 269 -19.79 55.97 -4.92
C ASN A 269 -19.94 57.46 -5.32
N PRO A 270 -21.03 58.13 -4.94
CA PRO A 270 -21.29 59.53 -5.30
C PRO A 270 -20.34 60.54 -4.65
#